data_AF-U3U0Z0-F1
#
_entry.id   AF-U3U0Z0-F1
#
_cell.length_a   1.000
_cell.length_b   1.000
_cell.length_c   1.000
_cell.angle_alpha   90.00
_cell.angle_beta   90.00
_cell.angle_gamma   90.00
#
_symmetry.space_group_name_H-M   'P 1'
#
loop_
_entity.id
_entity.type
_entity.pdbx_description
1 polymer ?
#
loop_
_entity_poly.entity_id
_entity_poly.type
_entity_poly.pdbx_seq_one_letter_code
_entity_poly.pdbx_strand_id
1 'polypeptide(L)' 'MWILILALYASPYAGNAYSTLHTQEFDTASACQQAAKQFAEKFETFRDIDARAICVKKS' A
#
# COMPACT_ATOMS: atom_id res chain seq x y z
N MET A 1 -8.26 11.55 -12.10
CA MET A 1 -7.81 10.24 -11.60
C MET A 1 -6.86 10.40 -10.43
N TRP A 2 -6.90 9.44 -9.53
CA TRP A 2 -5.99 9.23 -8.42
C TRP A 2 -5.36 7.85 -8.57
N ILE A 3 -4.11 7.70 -8.13
CA ILE A 3 -3.40 6.44 -8.14
C ILE A 3 -3.06 6.11 -6.69
N LEU A 4 -3.46 4.92 -6.27
CA LEU A 4 -3.01 4.31 -5.03
C LEU A 4 -1.76 3.50 -5.32
N ILE A 5 -0.66 3.82 -4.64
CA ILE A 5 0.59 3.06 -4.67
C ILE A 5 0.70 2.30 -3.37
N LEU A 6 0.77 0.98 -3.47
CA LEU A 6 0.94 0.04 -2.37
C LEU A 6 2.36 -0.51 -2.45
N ALA A 7 3.16 -0.25 -1.42
CA ALA A 7 4.51 -0.77 -1.29
C ALA A 7 4.58 -1.68 -0.06
N LEU A 8 5.09 -2.89 -0.24
CA LEU A 8 5.27 -3.88 0.82
C LEU A 8 6.72 -4.31 0.86
N TYR A 9 7.30 -4.22 2.05
CA TYR A 9 8.65 -4.67 2.34
C TYR A 9 8.59 -5.70 3.45
N ALA A 10 8.88 -6.97 3.13
CA ALA A 10 9.08 -7.99 4.14
C ALA A 10 10.50 -7.86 4.73
N SER A 11 10.58 -7.83 6.05
CA SER A 11 11.84 -7.80 6.80
C SER A 11 12.72 -9.01 6.43
N PRO A 12 14.06 -8.86 6.35
CA PRO A 12 14.98 -9.95 6.01
C PRO A 12 14.99 -11.12 7.02
N TYR A 13 14.29 -10.99 8.16
CA TYR A 13 14.06 -12.10 9.11
C TYR A 13 13.00 -13.10 8.61
N ALA A 14 12.13 -12.69 7.69
CA ALA A 14 11.38 -13.63 6.87
C ALA A 14 12.34 -14.14 5.80
N GLY A 15 12.53 -15.46 5.68
CA GLY A 15 13.60 -16.09 4.89
C GLY A 15 13.70 -15.74 3.40
N ASN A 16 12.91 -14.79 2.89
CA ASN A 16 13.02 -14.18 1.56
C ASN A 16 12.77 -12.67 1.66
N ALA A 17 13.74 -11.84 1.26
CA ALA A 17 13.51 -10.41 1.07
C ALA A 17 12.53 -10.22 -0.10
N TYR A 18 11.30 -9.83 0.20
CA TYR A 18 10.26 -9.61 -0.80
C TYR A 18 9.82 -8.15 -0.79
N SER A 19 9.99 -7.48 -1.93
CA SER A 19 9.46 -6.15 -2.19
C SER A 19 8.43 -6.25 -3.31
N THR A 20 7.18 -5.86 -3.05
CA THR A 20 6.16 -5.76 -4.08
C THR A 20 5.58 -4.36 -4.13
N LEU A 21 5.30 -3.91 -5.35
CA LEU A 21 4.70 -2.63 -5.65
C LEU A 21 3.42 -2.89 -6.46
N HIS A 22 2.31 -2.35 -5.98
CA HIS A 22 1.01 -2.46 -6.62
C HIS A 22 0.43 -1.07 -6.84
N THR A 23 -0.13 -0.84 -8.02
CA THR A 23 -0.76 0.44 -8.36
C THR A 23 -2.20 0.20 -8.74
N GLN A 24 -3.12 1.00 -8.19
CA GLN A 24 -4.53 0.95 -8.52
C GLN A 24 -5.07 2.34 -8.81
N GLU A 25 -5.83 2.49 -9.89
CA GLU A 25 -6.43 3.77 -10.26
C GLU A 25 -7.82 3.95 -9.64
N PHE A 26 -8.12 5.18 -9.27
CA PHE A 26 -9.38 5.60 -8.68
C PHE A 26 -9.88 6.90 -9.32
N ASP A 27 -11.19 7.05 -9.40
CA ASP A 27 -11.78 8.27 -9.97
C ASP A 27 -11.74 9.45 -8.98
N THR A 28 -11.91 9.17 -7.69
CA THR A 28 -12.02 10.18 -6.63
C THR A 28 -10.90 10.06 -5.59
N ALA A 29 -10.58 11.19 -4.95
CA ALA A 29 -9.58 11.25 -3.89
C ALA A 29 -10.00 10.42 -2.67
N SER A 30 -11.29 10.50 -2.33
CA SER A 30 -11.88 9.79 -1.19
C SER A 30 -11.80 8.28 -1.35
N ALA A 31 -12.10 7.75 -2.55
CA ALA A 31 -11.99 6.32 -2.82
C ALA A 31 -10.55 5.81 -2.68
N CYS A 32 -9.58 6.58 -3.21
CA CYS A 32 -8.17 6.25 -3.04
C CYS A 32 -7.78 6.23 -1.55
N GLN A 33 -8.12 7.27 -0.79
CA GLN A 33 -7.78 7.37 0.64
C GLN A 33 -8.43 6.26 1.46
N GLN A 34 -9.66 5.87 1.12
CA GLN A 34 -10.38 4.80 1.81
C GLN A 34 -9.72 3.45 1.56
N ALA A 35 -9.30 3.18 0.32
CA ALA A 35 -8.52 1.98 -0.01
C ALA A 35 -7.13 1.98 0.66
N ALA A 36 -6.45 3.14 0.75
CA ALA A 36 -5.19 3.27 1.49
C ALA A 36 -5.36 2.93 2.97
N LYS A 37 -6.46 3.36 3.59
CA LYS A 37 -6.78 3.08 4.99
C LYS A 37 -7.05 1.59 5.22
N GLN A 38 -7.85 0.96 4.36
CA GLN A 38 -8.09 -0.49 4.42
C GLN A 38 -6.80 -1.30 4.27
N PHE A 39 -5.88 -0.83 3.44
CA PHE A 39 -4.58 -1.46 3.29
C PHE A 39 -3.75 -1.33 4.57
N ALA A 40 -3.67 -0.14 5.17
CA ALA A 40 -2.96 0.07 6.43
C ALA A 40 -3.51 -0.82 7.55
N GLU A 41 -4.83 -0.89 7.73
CA GLU A 41 -5.49 -1.75 8.73
C GLU A 41 -5.19 -3.24 8.49
N LYS A 42 -5.18 -3.68 7.23
CA LYS A 42 -4.88 -5.07 6.89
C LYS A 42 -3.44 -5.45 7.23
N PHE A 43 -2.49 -4.54 7.00
CA PHE A 43 -1.06 -4.83 7.20
C PHE A 43 -0.51 -4.43 8.56
N GLU A 44 -1.25 -3.66 9.37
CA GLU A 44 -0.91 -3.36 10.78
C GLU A 44 -0.73 -4.64 11.61
N THR A 45 -1.43 -5.72 11.25
CA THR A 45 -1.31 -7.03 11.90
C THR A 45 -0.01 -7.76 11.60
N PHE A 46 0.74 -7.36 10.57
CA PHE A 46 1.98 -8.02 10.14
C PHE A 46 3.20 -7.23 10.65
N ARG A 47 3.71 -7.59 11.83
CA ARG A 47 4.88 -6.94 12.45
C ARG A 47 6.17 -7.04 11.62
N ASP A 48 6.29 -8.07 10.80
CA ASP A 48 7.48 -8.34 10.00
C ASP A 48 7.41 -7.71 8.59
N ILE A 49 6.35 -6.94 8.30
CA ILE A 49 6.10 -6.33 6.99
C ILE A 49 5.93 -4.81 7.17
N ASP A 50 6.81 -4.01 6.57
CA ASP A 50 6.61 -2.57 6.41
C ASP A 50 5.74 -2.36 5.16
N ALA A 51 4.47 -2.01 5.39
CA ALA A 51 3.47 -1.80 4.36
C ALA A 51 3.10 -0.32 4.29
N ARG A 52 3.19 0.29 3.10
CA ARG A 52 2.85 1.68 2.86
C ARG A 52 1.84 1.82 1.74
N ALA A 53 0.82 2.63 1.97
CA ALA A 53 -0.18 2.99 0.97
C ALA A 53 -0.17 4.52 0.78
N ILE A 54 0.01 4.98 -0.46
CA ILE A 54 0.09 6.40 -0.79
C ILE A 54 -0.88 6.71 -1.93
N CYS A 55 -1.69 7.73 -1.74
CA CYS A 55 -2.56 8.28 -2.78
C CYS A 55 -1.92 9.48 -3.46
N VAL A 56 -1.78 9.41 -4.78
CA VAL A 56 -1.26 10.51 -5.61
C VAL A 56 -2.30 10.93 -6.65
N LYS A 57 -2.39 12.22 -6.93
CA LYS A 57 -3.25 12.73 -8.00
C LYS A 57 -2.56 12.48 -9.34
N LYS A 58 -3.26 11.84 -10.28
CA LYS A 58 -2.80 11.71 -11.67
C LYS A 58 -2.94 13.09 -12.31
N SER A 59 -1.80 13.71 -12.63
CA SER A 59 -1.75 15.04 -13.26
C SER A 59 -2.09 14.97 -14.75
#